data_AF-A0AAJ3NUV6-F1
#
_entry.id   AF-A0AAJ3NUV6-F1
#
_cell.length_a   1.000
_cell.length_b   1.000
_cell.length_c   1.000
_cell.angle_alpha   90.00
_cell.angle_beta   90.00
_cell.angle_gamma   90.00
#
_symmetry.space_group_name_H-M   'P 1'
#
loop_
_entity.id
_entity.type
_entity.pdbx_description
1 polymer ?
#
loop_
_entity_poly.entity_id
_entity_poly.type
_entity_poly.pdbx_seq_one_letter_code
_entity_poly.pdbx_strand_id
1 'polypeptide(L)'
;MPTKPLVDLTGSFTTQMHTVLAEAVRHGPLATDEVTGATVVLRQRDVEALARDERLNGIGLALFDTMGISEGPLRDWYGRLMFTTEGDYHRRIRSLVSRAFTPRSVAQLRPAAASMAAAAVASAGRDGGDLVASSAALATTLICRLLGVPDSDVDVFTEWADALSPVFYMMTPDQIADATRAITELQSYVDDLVQRRIEDPGSDLITGLLTAESDGERLTQDETVSMIANLLVAGHDTMGSQIPCSLLVTLRHRDRLAGVARDAASLASAVAETMRFEPSIPLIPRTAITPIELHGTIIPAGSMVLLCIASACRDASAWPSPDLFDPERFTRGTPRLMNFGAGAHYCLGTSLAKVAVEECVRAVLAAQPPLRLTEDPADIAWRRILGRSPARLLVQADS
;
A
#
# COMPACT_ATOMS: atom_id res chain seq x y z
N MET A 1 23.18 26.31 12.65
CA MET A 1 22.58 24.97 12.56
C MET A 1 22.92 24.40 11.20
N PRO A 2 23.38 23.15 11.06
CA PRO A 2 23.57 22.57 9.74
C PRO A 2 22.24 22.61 8.99
N THR A 3 22.23 23.20 7.80
CA THR A 3 21.07 23.28 6.94
C THR A 3 20.69 21.87 6.49
N LYS A 4 19.43 21.47 6.71
CA LYS A 4 18.90 20.21 6.19
C LYS A 4 19.17 20.14 4.69
N PRO A 5 19.64 18.99 4.14
CA PRO A 5 19.75 18.82 2.71
C PRO A 5 18.37 19.00 2.07
N LEU A 6 18.35 19.63 0.90
CA LEU A 6 17.19 19.68 0.04
C LEU A 6 17.10 18.36 -0.73
N VAL A 7 15.89 17.86 -0.89
CA VAL A 7 15.60 16.65 -1.64
C VAL A 7 14.40 16.91 -2.54
N ASP A 8 14.59 16.77 -3.84
CA ASP A 8 13.48 16.75 -4.80
C ASP A 8 12.75 15.40 -4.70
N LEU A 9 11.62 15.38 -3.99
CA LEU A 9 10.71 14.22 -3.97
C LEU A 9 9.73 14.22 -5.15
N THR A 10 9.88 15.14 -6.09
CA THR A 10 9.21 15.12 -7.39
C THR A 10 10.12 14.54 -8.47
N GLY A 11 9.69 14.60 -9.74
CA GLY A 11 10.49 14.20 -10.90
C GLY A 11 11.32 12.93 -10.73
N SER A 12 12.63 13.14 -10.51
CA SER A 12 13.70 12.13 -10.39
C SER A 12 13.47 11.09 -9.29
N PHE A 13 12.72 11.41 -8.23
CA PHE A 13 12.35 10.45 -7.19
C PHE A 13 11.61 9.22 -7.77
N THR A 14 10.90 9.41 -8.89
CA THR A 14 10.17 8.34 -9.57
C THR A 14 11.10 7.32 -10.22
N THR A 15 12.28 7.73 -10.70
CA THR A 15 13.20 6.85 -11.45
C THR A 15 14.48 6.51 -10.68
N GLN A 16 14.92 7.38 -9.77
CA GLN A 16 16.19 7.30 -9.04
C GLN A 16 16.00 7.39 -7.51
N MET A 17 14.83 6.98 -7.00
CA MET A 17 14.44 7.03 -5.59
C MET A 17 15.57 6.70 -4.60
N HIS A 18 16.16 5.50 -4.73
CA HIS A 18 17.19 5.03 -3.79
C HIS A 18 18.47 5.87 -3.84
N THR A 19 18.87 6.35 -5.03
CA THR A 19 20.06 7.21 -5.20
C THR A 19 19.87 8.57 -4.53
N VAL A 20 18.72 9.20 -4.78
CA VAL A 20 18.34 10.50 -4.19
C VAL A 20 18.32 10.40 -2.66
N LEU A 21 17.70 9.35 -2.12
CA LEU A 21 17.63 9.12 -0.67
C LEU A 21 19.00 8.81 -0.06
N ALA A 22 19.86 8.05 -0.75
CA ALA A 22 21.21 7.75 -0.28
C ALA A 22 22.09 9.01 -0.19
N GLU A 23 21.93 9.97 -1.11
CA GLU A 23 22.58 11.29 -1.01
C GLU A 23 22.05 12.09 0.18
N ALA A 24 20.73 12.13 0.37
CA ALA A 24 20.13 12.84 1.49
C ALA A 24 20.64 12.33 2.84
N VAL A 25 20.72 11.00 3.01
CA VAL A 25 21.17 10.35 4.25
C VAL A 25 22.63 10.68 4.59
N ARG A 26 23.50 10.93 3.59
CA ARG A 26 24.90 11.34 3.84
C ARG A 26 25.01 12.68 4.59
N HIS A 27 24.01 13.53 4.44
CA HIS A 27 23.97 14.86 5.04
C HIS A 27 23.28 14.88 6.42
N GLY A 28 22.50 13.84 6.76
CA GLY A 28 21.89 13.73 8.08
C GLY A 28 20.62 12.87 8.13
N PRO A 29 20.00 12.77 9.33
CA PRO A 29 18.77 12.01 9.56
C PRO A 29 17.50 12.65 9.02
N LEU A 30 17.57 13.95 8.69
CA LEU A 30 16.44 14.77 8.24
C LEU A 30 16.82 15.46 6.93
N ALA A 31 15.84 15.61 6.05
CA ALA A 31 15.91 16.43 4.85
C ALA A 31 14.73 17.40 4.79
N THR A 32 14.75 18.32 3.83
CA THR A 32 13.62 19.16 3.47
C THR A 32 13.22 18.85 2.03
N ASP A 33 11.95 18.58 1.81
CA ASP A 33 11.41 18.46 0.45
C ASP A 33 11.47 19.81 -0.27
N GLU A 34 12.05 19.82 -1.47
CA GLU A 34 12.27 21.05 -2.24
C GLU A 34 10.97 21.74 -2.65
N VAL A 35 9.92 20.97 -2.91
CA VAL A 35 8.66 21.49 -3.46
C VAL A 35 7.71 21.96 -2.38
N THR A 36 7.51 21.16 -1.34
CA THR A 36 6.55 21.48 -0.27
C THR A 36 7.19 22.15 0.95
N GLY A 37 8.52 22.10 1.08
CA GLY A 37 9.24 22.51 2.28
C GLY A 37 9.05 21.56 3.48
N ALA A 38 8.32 20.45 3.30
CA ALA A 38 8.05 19.48 4.36
C ALA A 38 9.34 18.87 4.92
N THR A 39 9.33 18.51 6.21
CA THR A 39 10.47 17.80 6.80
C THR A 39 10.39 16.33 6.44
N VAL A 40 11.45 15.79 5.84
CA VAL A 40 11.55 14.38 5.46
C VAL A 40 12.39 13.64 6.51
N VAL A 41 11.83 12.58 7.07
CA VAL A 41 12.47 11.77 8.12
C VAL A 41 13.05 10.52 7.49
N LEU A 42 14.37 10.34 7.57
CA LEU A 42 15.10 9.35 6.78
C LEU A 42 15.51 8.11 7.57
N ARG A 43 15.86 8.26 8.86
CA ARG A 43 16.32 7.11 9.68
C ARG A 43 15.15 6.24 10.13
N GLN A 44 15.34 4.93 10.04
CA GLN A 44 14.31 3.95 10.37
C GLN A 44 13.77 4.14 11.79
N ARG A 45 14.66 4.27 12.78
CA ARG A 45 14.24 4.41 14.18
C ARG A 45 13.36 5.65 14.41
N ASP A 46 13.62 6.74 13.68
CA ASP A 46 12.91 8.00 13.82
C ASP A 46 11.57 7.93 13.08
N VAL A 47 11.55 7.34 11.89
CA VAL A 47 10.33 7.01 11.14
C VAL A 47 9.41 6.12 11.98
N GLU A 48 9.97 5.09 12.61
CA GLU A 48 9.23 4.14 13.44
C GLU A 48 8.70 4.78 14.74
N ALA A 49 9.49 5.64 15.39
CA ALA A 49 9.07 6.37 16.58
C ALA A 49 7.95 7.38 16.25
N LEU A 50 8.15 8.18 15.22
CA LEU A 50 7.17 9.18 14.79
C LEU A 50 5.87 8.57 14.26
N ALA A 51 5.91 7.39 13.63
CA ALA A 51 4.70 6.66 13.25
C ALA A 51 3.82 6.26 14.46
N ARG A 52 4.36 6.29 15.69
CA ARG A 52 3.63 6.05 16.94
C ARG A 52 3.37 7.31 17.76
N ASP A 53 3.89 8.45 17.33
CA ASP A 53 3.83 9.69 18.09
C ASP A 53 2.46 10.35 17.92
N GLU A 54 1.71 10.46 19.01
CA GLU A 54 0.36 11.05 19.03
C GLU A 54 0.36 12.56 18.70
N ARG A 55 1.55 13.19 18.62
CA ARG A 55 1.70 14.57 18.14
C ARG A 55 1.71 14.67 16.62
N LEU A 56 1.68 13.54 15.90
CA LEU A 56 1.55 13.47 14.46
C LEU A 56 0.22 12.84 14.07
N ASN A 57 -0.61 13.62 13.40
CA ASN A 57 -1.84 13.13 12.78
C ASN A 57 -1.57 12.79 11.30
N GLY A 58 -2.45 12.00 10.69
CA GLY A 58 -2.61 11.94 9.23
C GLY A 58 -2.89 13.33 8.66
N ILE A 59 -2.84 13.43 7.33
CA ILE A 59 -3.03 14.73 6.63
C ILE A 59 -4.47 15.27 6.71
N GLY A 60 -5.41 14.49 7.24
CA GLY A 60 -6.82 14.87 7.39
C GLY A 60 -7.40 15.36 6.05
N LEU A 61 -8.09 16.51 6.09
CA LEU A 61 -8.72 17.14 4.92
C LEU A 61 -7.86 18.22 4.26
N ALA A 62 -6.59 18.39 4.65
CA ALA A 62 -5.77 19.51 4.20
C ALA A 62 -5.63 19.60 2.67
N LEU A 63 -5.56 18.45 1.99
CA LEU A 63 -5.50 18.39 0.52
C LEU A 63 -6.82 18.88 -0.11
N PHE A 64 -7.96 18.46 0.44
CA PHE A 64 -9.30 18.88 0.00
C PHE A 64 -9.52 20.38 0.24
N ASP A 65 -9.08 20.90 1.39
CA ASP A 65 -9.14 22.32 1.70
C ASP A 65 -8.34 23.15 0.69
N THR A 66 -7.14 22.66 0.32
CA THR A 66 -6.28 23.30 -0.70
C THR A 66 -6.93 23.31 -2.09
N MET A 67 -7.70 22.27 -2.43
CA MET A 67 -8.47 22.19 -3.67
C MET A 67 -9.79 22.98 -3.63
N GLY A 68 -10.14 23.58 -2.49
CA GLY A 68 -11.41 24.29 -2.32
C GLY A 68 -12.64 23.38 -2.24
N ILE A 69 -12.46 22.08 -1.99
CA ILE A 69 -13.56 21.13 -1.81
C ILE A 69 -14.00 21.21 -0.34
N SER A 70 -15.00 22.03 -0.02
CA SER A 70 -15.43 22.30 1.36
C SER A 70 -16.57 21.40 1.86
N GLU A 71 -17.34 20.79 0.96
CA GLU A 71 -18.51 19.96 1.27
C GLU A 71 -18.79 18.94 0.15
N GLY A 72 -19.73 18.03 0.41
CA GLY A 72 -20.21 17.06 -0.57
C GLY A 72 -19.70 15.63 -0.34
N PRO A 73 -20.28 14.65 -1.06
CA PRO A 73 -20.12 13.23 -0.75
C PRO A 73 -18.66 12.76 -0.84
N LEU A 74 -17.87 13.30 -1.77
CA LEU A 74 -16.45 12.96 -1.89
C LEU A 74 -15.65 13.39 -0.65
N ARG A 75 -15.88 14.61 -0.14
CA ARG A 75 -15.21 15.10 1.06
C ARG A 75 -15.68 14.34 2.30
N ASP A 76 -16.97 14.11 2.42
CA ASP A 76 -17.57 13.43 3.57
C ASP A 76 -17.04 11.99 3.69
N TRP A 77 -16.97 11.27 2.58
CA TRP A 77 -16.35 9.94 2.52
C TRP A 77 -14.85 10.00 2.86
N TYR A 78 -14.09 10.90 2.22
CA TYR A 78 -12.64 11.01 2.43
C TYR A 78 -12.30 11.35 3.90
N GLY A 79 -13.09 12.20 4.55
CA GLY A 79 -12.95 12.54 5.96
C GLY A 79 -13.25 11.40 6.93
N ARG A 80 -13.91 10.34 6.47
CA ARG A 80 -14.20 9.12 7.24
C ARG A 80 -13.23 7.98 6.95
N LEU A 81 -12.23 8.18 6.09
CA LEU A 81 -11.17 7.20 5.89
C LEU A 81 -10.44 6.96 7.21
N MET A 82 -10.15 5.69 7.50
CA MET A 82 -9.37 5.34 8.69
C MET A 82 -7.98 6.02 8.68
N PHE A 83 -7.43 6.30 7.50
CA PHE A 83 -6.18 7.04 7.31
C PHE A 83 -6.26 8.55 7.63
N THR A 84 -7.44 9.16 7.57
CA THR A 84 -7.64 10.62 7.76
C THR A 84 -8.23 10.96 9.13
N THR A 85 -8.49 9.94 9.96
CA THR A 85 -9.14 10.06 11.27
C THR A 85 -8.16 9.75 12.40
N GLU A 86 -8.40 10.32 13.58
CA GLU A 86 -7.47 10.23 14.72
C GLU A 86 -8.19 10.04 16.05
N GLY A 87 -7.43 9.83 17.12
CA GLY A 87 -7.93 9.79 18.50
C GLY A 87 -8.94 8.67 18.76
N ASP A 88 -9.96 8.97 19.57
CA ASP A 88 -10.96 8.00 20.01
C ASP A 88 -11.80 7.45 18.86
N TYR A 89 -12.17 8.29 17.89
CA TYR A 89 -12.94 7.85 16.73
C TYR A 89 -12.16 6.81 15.91
N HIS A 90 -10.89 7.10 15.59
CA HIS A 90 -10.02 6.14 14.90
C HIS A 90 -9.86 4.85 15.72
N ARG A 91 -9.59 4.94 17.03
CA ARG A 91 -9.45 3.76 17.90
C ARG A 91 -10.69 2.87 17.88
N ARG A 92 -11.88 3.47 18.00
CA ARG A 92 -13.17 2.76 17.97
C ARG A 92 -13.40 2.05 16.64
N ILE A 93 -13.31 2.78 15.53
CA ILE A 93 -13.53 2.18 14.20
C ILE A 93 -12.48 1.09 13.93
N ARG A 94 -11.22 1.34 14.29
CA ARG A 94 -10.13 0.37 14.11
C ARG A 94 -10.36 -0.90 14.91
N SER A 95 -10.83 -0.82 16.15
CA SER A 95 -11.06 -2.01 16.99
C SER A 95 -12.16 -2.90 16.39
N LEU A 96 -13.26 -2.30 15.93
CA LEU A 96 -14.37 -2.98 15.28
C LEU A 96 -13.94 -3.67 13.98
N VAL A 97 -13.27 -2.95 13.09
CA VAL A 97 -12.84 -3.49 11.79
C VAL A 97 -11.79 -4.58 11.95
N SER A 98 -10.88 -4.46 12.93
CA SER A 98 -9.86 -5.48 13.19
C SER A 98 -10.45 -6.82 13.66
N ARG A 99 -11.67 -6.84 14.24
CA ARG A 99 -12.37 -8.08 14.58
C ARG A 99 -12.85 -8.85 13.34
N ALA A 100 -13.24 -8.13 12.29
CA ALA A 100 -13.70 -8.72 11.04
C ALA A 100 -12.52 -9.21 10.16
N PHE A 101 -11.40 -8.48 10.17
CA PHE A 101 -10.21 -8.78 9.37
C PHE A 101 -9.35 -9.92 9.97
N THR A 102 -9.89 -11.13 10.01
CA THR A 102 -9.23 -12.27 10.67
C THR A 102 -8.20 -12.98 9.79
N PRO A 103 -7.16 -13.63 10.37
CA PRO A 103 -6.25 -14.49 9.64
C PRO A 103 -6.95 -15.61 8.85
N ARG A 104 -8.10 -16.09 9.35
CA ARG A 104 -8.90 -17.13 8.70
C ARG A 104 -9.52 -16.62 7.39
N SER A 105 -10.11 -15.43 7.40
CA SER A 105 -10.72 -14.83 6.20
C SER A 105 -9.68 -14.65 5.09
N VAL A 106 -8.45 -14.24 5.44
CA VAL A 106 -7.34 -14.12 4.48
C VAL A 106 -6.87 -15.49 3.98
N ALA A 107 -6.75 -16.50 4.85
CA ALA A 107 -6.28 -17.83 4.48
C ALA A 107 -7.20 -18.51 3.44
N GLN A 108 -8.51 -18.25 3.50
CA GLN A 108 -9.49 -18.76 2.53
C GLN A 108 -9.29 -18.21 1.11
N LEU A 109 -8.63 -17.05 0.96
CA LEU A 109 -8.36 -16.43 -0.34
C LEU A 109 -7.06 -16.91 -0.99
N ARG A 110 -6.20 -17.63 -0.25
CA ARG A 110 -4.91 -18.10 -0.79
C ARG A 110 -5.05 -18.99 -2.03
N PRO A 111 -6.00 -19.96 -2.12
CA PRO A 111 -6.19 -20.75 -3.34
C PRO A 111 -6.59 -19.89 -4.55
N ALA A 112 -7.44 -18.88 -4.34
CA ALA A 112 -7.81 -17.92 -5.37
C ALA A 112 -6.59 -17.11 -5.84
N ALA A 113 -5.82 -16.55 -4.91
CA ALA A 113 -4.60 -15.81 -5.22
C ALA A 113 -3.60 -16.68 -6.01
N ALA A 114 -3.40 -17.94 -5.61
CA ALA A 114 -2.51 -18.88 -6.29
C ALA A 114 -2.96 -19.16 -7.73
N SER A 115 -4.26 -19.41 -7.94
CA SER A 115 -4.82 -19.65 -9.28
C SER A 115 -4.65 -18.44 -10.19
N MET A 116 -4.98 -17.24 -9.68
CA MET A 116 -4.86 -15.99 -10.42
C MET A 116 -3.40 -15.66 -10.77
N ALA A 117 -2.49 -15.82 -9.80
CA ALA A 117 -1.06 -15.61 -10.00
C ALA A 117 -0.50 -16.56 -11.07
N ALA A 118 -0.86 -17.86 -11.01
CA ALA A 118 -0.45 -18.84 -12.00
C ALA A 118 -0.99 -18.49 -13.40
N ALA A 119 -2.26 -18.07 -13.50
CA ALA A 119 -2.87 -17.66 -14.76
C ALA A 119 -2.19 -16.41 -15.36
N ALA A 120 -1.90 -15.40 -14.52
CA ALA A 120 -1.20 -14.19 -14.93
C ALA A 120 0.20 -14.50 -15.50
N VAL A 121 0.99 -15.28 -14.75
CA VAL A 121 2.34 -15.70 -15.16
C VAL A 121 2.32 -16.57 -16.41
N ALA A 122 1.38 -17.51 -16.52
CA ALA A 122 1.23 -18.34 -17.71
C ALA A 122 0.82 -17.52 -18.94
N SER A 123 -0.02 -16.50 -18.76
CA SER A 123 -0.43 -15.58 -19.83
C SER A 123 0.77 -14.80 -20.37
N ALA A 124 1.55 -14.16 -19.49
CA ALA A 124 2.73 -13.40 -19.89
C ALA A 124 3.86 -14.27 -20.45
N GLY A 125 3.96 -15.54 -20.04
CA GLY A 125 5.04 -16.44 -20.44
C GLY A 125 4.89 -17.10 -21.82
N ARG A 126 3.67 -17.28 -22.34
CA ARG A 126 3.41 -18.06 -23.57
C ARG A 126 4.03 -17.46 -24.83
N ASP A 127 3.78 -16.20 -25.08
CA ASP A 127 4.22 -15.49 -26.31
C ASP A 127 5.16 -14.31 -26.00
N GLY A 128 5.59 -14.22 -24.74
CA GLY A 128 6.11 -12.99 -24.16
C GLY A 128 5.00 -11.98 -23.90
N GLY A 129 5.11 -11.23 -22.81
CA GLY A 129 4.03 -10.36 -22.37
C GLY A 129 4.37 -9.52 -21.16
N ASP A 130 3.40 -8.72 -20.71
CA ASP A 130 3.56 -7.82 -19.58
C ASP A 130 2.98 -8.42 -18.29
N LEU A 131 3.84 -8.67 -17.30
CA LEU A 131 3.42 -9.16 -15.98
C LEU A 131 2.60 -8.12 -15.20
N VAL A 132 2.79 -6.82 -15.45
CA VAL A 132 1.96 -5.77 -14.84
C VAL A 132 0.54 -5.88 -15.35
N ALA A 133 0.35 -5.87 -16.67
CA ALA A 133 -0.97 -5.99 -17.28
C ALA A 133 -1.66 -7.31 -16.92
N SER A 134 -0.94 -8.43 -16.99
CA SER A 134 -1.54 -9.76 -16.73
C SER A 134 -1.94 -10.00 -15.26
N SER A 135 -1.34 -9.28 -14.31
CA SER A 135 -1.66 -9.37 -12.87
C SER A 135 -2.53 -8.23 -12.35
N ALA A 136 -2.95 -7.28 -13.20
CA ALA A 136 -3.64 -6.06 -12.80
C ALA A 136 -4.93 -6.33 -11.98
N ALA A 137 -5.71 -7.33 -12.35
CA ALA A 137 -6.97 -7.66 -11.66
C ALA A 137 -6.77 -8.31 -10.28
N LEU A 138 -5.56 -8.80 -9.96
CA LEU A 138 -5.33 -9.65 -8.79
C LEU A 138 -5.64 -8.94 -7.47
N ALA A 139 -5.24 -7.68 -7.33
CA ALA A 139 -5.53 -6.89 -6.15
C ALA A 139 -7.04 -6.66 -5.97
N THR A 140 -7.71 -6.17 -7.02
CA THR A 140 -9.13 -5.82 -7.01
C THR A 140 -10.02 -7.03 -6.76
N THR A 141 -9.77 -8.14 -7.45
CA THR A 141 -10.55 -9.37 -7.23
C THR A 141 -10.38 -9.91 -5.82
N LEU A 142 -9.17 -9.88 -5.25
CA LEU A 142 -8.95 -10.38 -3.88
C LEU A 142 -9.65 -9.53 -2.83
N ILE A 143 -9.62 -8.19 -2.94
CA ILE A 143 -10.34 -7.33 -2.00
C ILE A 143 -11.86 -7.44 -2.17
N CYS A 144 -12.36 -7.53 -3.42
CA CYS A 144 -13.76 -7.78 -3.71
C CYS A 144 -14.25 -9.09 -3.07
N ARG A 145 -13.51 -10.19 -3.30
CA ARG A 145 -13.85 -11.50 -2.71
C ARG A 145 -13.77 -11.50 -1.19
N LEU A 146 -12.80 -10.80 -0.59
CA LEU A 146 -12.75 -10.66 0.87
C LEU A 146 -14.03 -10.00 1.42
N LEU A 147 -14.54 -9.00 0.69
CA LEU A 147 -15.73 -8.24 1.03
C LEU A 147 -17.04 -8.91 0.60
N GLY A 148 -17.00 -10.06 -0.08
CA GLY A 148 -18.22 -10.75 -0.52
C GLY A 148 -18.89 -10.10 -1.74
N VAL A 149 -18.16 -9.28 -2.48
CA VAL A 149 -18.56 -8.77 -3.80
C VAL A 149 -18.59 -9.95 -4.79
N PRO A 150 -19.65 -10.10 -5.60
CA PRO A 150 -19.72 -11.10 -6.66
C PRO A 150 -18.63 -10.90 -7.73
N ASP A 151 -18.07 -12.00 -8.24
CA ASP A 151 -17.05 -11.94 -9.30
C ASP A 151 -17.53 -11.22 -10.57
N SER A 152 -18.84 -11.22 -10.86
CA SER A 152 -19.45 -10.52 -12.00
C SER A 152 -19.35 -9.01 -11.92
N ASP A 153 -19.14 -8.47 -10.71
CA ASP A 153 -19.24 -7.03 -10.46
C ASP A 153 -17.84 -6.39 -10.33
N VAL A 154 -16.78 -7.20 -10.32
CA VAL A 154 -15.38 -6.77 -10.14
C VAL A 154 -14.96 -5.69 -11.15
N ASP A 155 -15.42 -5.77 -12.39
CA ASP A 155 -15.08 -4.78 -13.43
C ASP A 155 -15.66 -3.40 -13.09
N VAL A 156 -16.93 -3.34 -12.66
CA VAL A 156 -17.59 -2.09 -12.22
C VAL A 156 -16.87 -1.51 -11.01
N PHE A 157 -16.43 -2.34 -10.07
CA PHE A 157 -15.63 -1.90 -8.94
C PHE A 157 -14.26 -1.34 -9.34
N THR A 158 -13.63 -1.94 -10.34
CA THR A 158 -12.35 -1.46 -10.86
C THR A 158 -12.52 -0.05 -11.44
N GLU A 159 -13.60 0.21 -12.18
CA GLU A 159 -13.91 1.55 -12.71
C GLU A 159 -14.08 2.59 -11.59
N TRP A 160 -14.83 2.26 -10.53
CA TRP A 160 -14.98 3.18 -9.39
C TRP A 160 -13.66 3.40 -8.65
N ALA A 161 -12.87 2.34 -8.43
CA ALA A 161 -11.59 2.44 -7.75
C ALA A 161 -10.58 3.28 -8.54
N ASP A 162 -10.52 3.09 -9.85
CA ASP A 162 -9.69 3.89 -10.76
C ASP A 162 -10.09 5.37 -10.73
N ALA A 163 -11.39 5.68 -10.75
CA ALA A 163 -11.90 7.05 -10.64
C ALA A 163 -11.59 7.69 -9.26
N LEU A 164 -11.47 6.88 -8.21
CA LEU A 164 -11.13 7.32 -6.85
C LEU A 164 -9.62 7.36 -6.57
N SER A 165 -8.77 6.74 -7.41
CA SER A 165 -7.31 6.77 -7.23
C SER A 165 -6.71 8.18 -7.06
N PRO A 166 -7.15 9.22 -7.80
CA PRO A 166 -6.57 10.56 -7.71
C PRO A 166 -6.81 11.28 -6.37
N VAL A 167 -7.70 10.81 -5.49
CA VAL A 167 -8.11 11.52 -4.25
C VAL A 167 -6.98 11.75 -3.25
N PHE A 168 -5.85 11.07 -3.42
CA PHE A 168 -4.65 11.24 -2.59
C PHE A 168 -3.66 12.26 -3.16
N TYR A 169 -4.01 12.92 -4.26
CA TYR A 169 -3.23 13.95 -4.95
C TYR A 169 -4.07 15.19 -5.26
N MET A 170 -3.43 16.23 -5.80
CA MET A 170 -4.14 17.35 -6.40
C MET A 170 -4.91 16.85 -7.62
N MET A 171 -6.23 17.08 -7.62
CA MET A 171 -7.14 16.66 -8.67
C MET A 171 -7.53 17.83 -9.58
N THR A 172 -7.78 17.52 -10.86
CA THR A 172 -8.45 18.46 -11.77
C THR A 172 -9.95 18.53 -11.47
N PRO A 173 -10.67 19.57 -11.94
CA PRO A 173 -12.12 19.65 -11.79
C PRO A 173 -12.86 18.41 -12.34
N ASP A 174 -12.42 17.88 -13.49
CA ASP A 174 -13.02 16.67 -14.08
C ASP A 174 -12.78 15.44 -13.20
N GLN A 175 -11.57 15.27 -12.67
CA GLN A 175 -11.26 14.20 -11.72
C GLN A 175 -12.11 14.30 -10.44
N ILE A 176 -12.37 15.51 -9.94
CA ILE A 176 -13.24 15.72 -8.79
C ILE A 176 -14.68 15.29 -9.12
N ALA A 177 -15.19 15.65 -10.30
CA ALA A 177 -16.53 15.27 -10.74
C ALA A 177 -16.66 13.74 -10.90
N ASP A 178 -15.68 13.10 -11.53
CA ASP A 178 -15.65 11.65 -11.72
C ASP A 178 -15.53 10.91 -10.38
N ALA A 179 -14.63 11.32 -9.50
CA ALA A 179 -14.50 10.75 -8.15
C ALA A 179 -15.78 10.92 -7.34
N THR A 180 -16.44 12.09 -7.44
CA THR A 180 -17.72 12.37 -6.76
C THR A 180 -18.84 11.45 -7.24
N ARG A 181 -18.94 11.22 -8.55
CA ARG A 181 -19.89 10.27 -9.14
C ARG A 181 -19.57 8.83 -8.69
N ALA A 182 -18.32 8.42 -8.83
CA ALA A 182 -17.85 7.09 -8.47
C ALA A 182 -18.12 6.75 -7.01
N ILE A 183 -17.83 7.66 -6.07
CA ILE A 183 -18.10 7.38 -4.65
C ILE A 183 -19.59 7.28 -4.34
N THR A 184 -20.42 8.09 -5.01
CA THR A 184 -21.88 8.06 -4.81
C THR A 184 -22.46 6.72 -5.30
N GLU A 185 -22.06 6.27 -6.48
CA GLU A 185 -22.48 4.99 -7.06
C GLU A 185 -21.95 3.80 -6.22
N LEU A 186 -20.68 3.85 -5.82
CA LEU A 186 -20.05 2.85 -4.97
C LEU A 186 -20.77 2.71 -3.62
N GLN A 187 -21.06 3.83 -2.95
CA GLN A 187 -21.77 3.79 -1.67
C GLN A 187 -23.19 3.23 -1.81
N SER A 188 -23.91 3.58 -2.89
CA SER A 188 -25.23 3.01 -3.19
C SER A 188 -25.15 1.50 -3.39
N TYR A 189 -24.20 1.02 -4.20
CA TYR A 189 -24.01 -0.41 -4.42
C TYR A 189 -23.68 -1.15 -3.11
N VAL A 190 -22.78 -0.58 -2.31
CA VAL A 190 -22.36 -1.18 -1.05
C VAL A 190 -23.52 -1.23 -0.07
N ASP A 191 -24.38 -0.21 -0.02
CA ASP A 191 -25.59 -0.23 0.80
C ASP A 191 -26.52 -1.39 0.40
N ASP A 192 -26.75 -1.61 -0.90
CA ASP A 192 -27.53 -2.75 -1.40
C ASP A 192 -26.90 -4.09 -1.02
N LEU A 193 -25.57 -4.19 -1.03
CA LEU A 193 -24.85 -5.40 -0.61
C LEU A 193 -24.96 -5.62 0.91
N VAL A 194 -24.87 -4.55 1.70
CA VAL A 194 -25.08 -4.59 3.15
C VAL A 194 -26.50 -5.05 3.49
N GLN A 195 -27.52 -4.50 2.82
CA GLN A 195 -28.92 -4.92 3.03
C GLN A 195 -29.12 -6.40 2.71
N ARG A 196 -28.58 -6.88 1.58
CA ARG A 196 -28.61 -8.31 1.24
C ARG A 196 -27.97 -9.19 2.32
N ARG A 197 -26.89 -8.73 2.97
CA ARG A 197 -26.20 -9.47 4.04
C ARG A 197 -26.87 -9.39 5.41
N ILE A 198 -27.73 -8.40 5.63
CA ILE A 198 -28.61 -8.35 6.80
C ILE A 198 -29.69 -9.46 6.67
N GLU A 199 -30.23 -9.64 5.47
CA GLU A 199 -31.26 -10.66 5.19
C GLU A 199 -30.69 -12.08 5.05
N ASP A 200 -29.55 -12.22 4.38
CA ASP A 200 -28.86 -13.50 4.12
C ASP A 200 -27.35 -13.39 4.46
N PRO A 201 -26.97 -13.63 5.73
CA PRO A 201 -25.58 -13.53 6.18
C PRO A 201 -24.65 -14.52 5.45
N GLY A 202 -23.54 -14.01 4.91
CA GLY A 202 -22.52 -14.79 4.22
C GLY A 202 -21.29 -15.08 5.08
N SER A 203 -20.31 -15.77 4.50
CA SER A 203 -18.98 -15.97 5.11
C SER A 203 -17.96 -14.95 4.59
N ASP A 204 -18.30 -13.66 4.62
CA ASP A 204 -17.48 -12.58 4.11
C ASP A 204 -17.29 -11.44 5.13
N LEU A 205 -16.44 -10.48 4.78
CA LEU A 205 -16.11 -9.38 5.67
C LEU A 205 -17.30 -8.47 5.97
N ILE A 206 -18.29 -8.34 5.08
CA ILE A 206 -19.48 -7.50 5.32
C ILE A 206 -20.29 -8.08 6.46
N THR A 207 -20.59 -9.39 6.42
CA THR A 207 -21.23 -10.07 7.55
C THR A 207 -20.37 -10.00 8.82
N GLY A 208 -19.05 -10.09 8.69
CA GLY A 208 -18.12 -9.90 9.80
C GLY A 208 -18.20 -8.51 10.44
N LEU A 209 -18.32 -7.45 9.63
CA LEU A 209 -18.43 -6.07 10.11
C LEU A 209 -19.79 -5.77 10.75
N LEU A 210 -20.88 -6.29 10.17
CA LEU A 210 -22.23 -6.13 10.72
C LEU A 210 -22.39 -6.77 12.11
N THR A 211 -21.62 -7.82 12.39
CA THR A 211 -21.67 -8.56 13.66
C THR A 211 -20.53 -8.22 14.62
N ALA A 212 -19.55 -7.43 14.18
CA ALA A 212 -18.42 -7.03 15.00
C ALA A 212 -18.85 -6.15 16.17
N GLU A 213 -18.40 -6.51 17.37
CA GLU A 213 -18.63 -5.75 18.59
C GLU A 213 -17.29 -5.56 19.33
N SER A 214 -17.06 -4.34 19.81
CA SER A 214 -15.93 -3.99 20.68
C SER A 214 -16.42 -3.06 21.76
N ASP A 215 -16.13 -3.39 23.02
CA ASP A 215 -16.47 -2.55 24.18
C ASP A 215 -17.98 -2.21 24.26
N GLY A 216 -18.84 -3.13 23.80
CA GLY A 216 -20.30 -2.96 23.75
C GLY A 216 -20.81 -2.10 22.60
N GLU A 217 -19.92 -1.65 21.71
CA GLU A 217 -20.26 -0.84 20.55
C GLU A 217 -20.19 -1.64 19.24
N ARG A 218 -20.93 -1.17 18.24
CA ARG A 218 -20.94 -1.70 16.87
C ARG A 218 -20.85 -0.56 15.86
N LEU A 219 -20.51 -0.90 14.61
CA LEU A 219 -20.64 0.05 13.50
C LEU A 219 -22.12 0.30 13.23
N THR A 220 -22.47 1.55 12.93
CA THR A 220 -23.77 1.84 12.30
C THR A 220 -23.78 1.30 10.87
N GLN A 221 -24.95 1.26 10.23
CA GLN A 221 -25.06 0.90 8.82
C GLN A 221 -24.22 1.86 7.95
N ASP A 222 -24.37 3.17 8.15
CA ASP A 222 -23.60 4.19 7.41
C ASP A 222 -22.09 4.04 7.61
N GLU A 223 -21.66 3.73 8.83
CA GLU A 223 -20.25 3.45 9.13
C GLU A 223 -19.77 2.16 8.44
N THR A 224 -20.61 1.14 8.37
CA THR A 224 -20.33 -0.11 7.67
C THR A 224 -20.18 0.12 6.17
N VAL A 225 -21.13 0.83 5.54
CA VAL A 225 -21.08 1.19 4.11
C VAL A 225 -19.82 2.01 3.80
N SER A 226 -19.57 3.06 4.59
CA SER A 226 -18.37 3.89 4.43
C SER A 226 -17.10 3.06 4.58
N MET A 227 -17.04 2.16 5.56
CA MET A 227 -15.87 1.32 5.79
C MET A 227 -15.63 0.33 4.65
N ILE A 228 -16.66 -0.29 4.11
CA ILE A 228 -16.52 -1.21 2.97
C ILE A 228 -15.98 -0.46 1.75
N ALA A 229 -16.53 0.71 1.44
CA ALA A 229 -16.01 1.58 0.38
C ALA A 229 -14.53 1.97 0.63
N ASN A 230 -14.17 2.30 1.87
CA ASN A 230 -12.78 2.60 2.25
C ASN A 230 -11.84 1.41 1.99
N LEU A 231 -12.26 0.20 2.37
CA LEU A 231 -11.44 -1.00 2.24
C LEU A 231 -11.22 -1.40 0.77
N LEU A 232 -12.24 -1.22 -0.08
CA LEU A 232 -12.14 -1.46 -1.52
C LEU A 232 -11.07 -0.58 -2.15
N VAL A 233 -11.17 0.74 -1.95
CA VAL A 233 -10.22 1.70 -2.53
C VAL A 233 -8.82 1.49 -1.96
N ALA A 234 -8.69 1.27 -0.65
CA ALA A 234 -7.38 1.09 -0.02
C ALA A 234 -6.64 -0.17 -0.50
N GLY A 235 -7.38 -1.25 -0.76
CA GLY A 235 -6.82 -2.53 -1.21
C GLY A 235 -6.47 -2.59 -2.70
N HIS A 236 -6.99 -1.67 -3.50
CA HIS A 236 -6.83 -1.61 -4.96
C HIS A 236 -5.41 -1.19 -5.36
N ASP A 237 -5.10 0.10 -5.24
CA ASP A 237 -3.88 0.71 -5.79
C ASP A 237 -2.60 0.23 -5.12
N THR A 238 -2.62 0.12 -3.79
CA THR A 238 -1.42 -0.15 -3.00
C THR A 238 -0.89 -1.56 -3.24
N MET A 239 -1.80 -2.55 -3.27
CA MET A 239 -1.49 -3.94 -3.57
C MET A 239 -1.18 -4.12 -5.06
N GLY A 240 -1.97 -3.51 -5.94
CA GLY A 240 -1.71 -3.48 -7.39
C GLY A 240 -0.37 -2.85 -7.75
N SER A 241 0.17 -1.97 -6.90
CA SER A 241 1.51 -1.40 -7.04
C SER A 241 2.61 -2.28 -6.43
N GLN A 242 2.36 -2.89 -5.26
CA GLN A 242 3.37 -3.70 -4.58
C GLN A 242 3.66 -5.04 -5.28
N ILE A 243 2.66 -5.64 -5.94
CA ILE A 243 2.83 -6.88 -6.71
C ILE A 243 3.90 -6.68 -7.81
N PRO A 244 3.76 -5.73 -8.77
CA PRO A 244 4.80 -5.42 -9.74
C PRO A 244 6.18 -5.09 -9.15
N CYS A 245 6.26 -4.28 -8.09
CA CYS A 245 7.54 -3.99 -7.43
C CYS A 245 8.23 -5.28 -6.98
N SER A 246 7.48 -6.19 -6.36
CA SER A 246 8.00 -7.46 -5.84
C SER A 246 8.39 -8.42 -6.97
N LEU A 247 7.60 -8.45 -8.06
CA LEU A 247 7.92 -9.23 -9.26
C LEU A 247 9.19 -8.73 -9.96
N LEU A 248 9.39 -7.42 -10.05
CA LEU A 248 10.63 -6.84 -10.59
C LEU A 248 11.84 -7.29 -9.78
N VAL A 249 11.80 -7.17 -8.45
CA VAL A 249 12.90 -7.62 -7.57
C VAL A 249 13.13 -9.12 -7.72
N THR A 250 12.06 -9.91 -7.82
CA THR A 250 12.13 -11.37 -8.03
C THR A 250 12.83 -11.72 -9.34
N LEU A 251 12.48 -11.06 -10.45
CA LEU A 251 13.08 -11.32 -11.76
C LEU A 251 14.56 -10.90 -11.81
N ARG A 252 14.93 -9.81 -11.13
CA ARG A 252 16.31 -9.32 -11.03
C ARG A 252 17.23 -10.22 -10.20
N HIS A 253 16.67 -10.97 -9.26
CA HIS A 253 17.40 -11.80 -8.30
C HIS A 253 16.96 -13.26 -8.32
N ARG A 254 16.49 -13.74 -9.48
CA ARG A 254 15.93 -15.09 -9.65
C ARG A 254 16.93 -16.18 -9.24
N ASP A 255 18.21 -15.96 -9.54
CA ASP A 255 19.33 -16.83 -9.17
C ASP A 255 19.44 -17.04 -7.65
N ARG A 256 19.20 -15.98 -6.86
CA ARG A 256 19.21 -16.03 -5.39
C ARG A 256 17.95 -16.65 -4.79
N LEU A 257 16.89 -16.79 -5.59
CA LEU A 257 15.59 -17.32 -5.16
C LEU A 257 15.39 -18.79 -5.54
N ALA A 258 16.41 -19.45 -6.08
CA ALA A 258 16.36 -20.86 -6.42
C ALA A 258 15.98 -21.71 -5.19
N GLY A 259 14.92 -22.51 -5.30
CA GLY A 259 14.47 -23.41 -4.24
C GLY A 259 13.63 -22.76 -3.12
N VAL A 260 13.63 -21.42 -3.01
CA VAL A 260 12.89 -20.68 -1.96
C VAL A 260 11.39 -20.98 -1.97
N ALA A 261 10.80 -21.21 -3.16
CA ALA A 261 9.38 -21.54 -3.30
C ALA A 261 8.96 -22.85 -2.63
N ARG A 262 9.90 -23.76 -2.27
CA ARG A 262 9.55 -25.07 -1.68
C ARG A 262 9.27 -25.02 -0.18
N ASP A 263 9.69 -23.96 0.51
CA ASP A 263 9.47 -23.78 1.95
C ASP A 263 8.69 -22.49 2.22
N ALA A 264 7.64 -22.59 3.04
CA ALA A 264 6.75 -21.46 3.30
C ALA A 264 7.46 -20.35 4.10
N ALA A 265 8.33 -20.71 5.06
CA ALA A 265 9.05 -19.72 5.85
C ALA A 265 10.10 -18.97 5.00
N SER A 266 10.83 -19.71 4.16
CA SER A 266 11.79 -19.14 3.21
C SER A 266 11.11 -18.22 2.20
N LEU A 267 9.96 -18.63 1.63
CA LEU A 267 9.20 -17.76 0.72
C LEU A 267 8.69 -16.50 1.41
N ALA A 268 8.13 -16.63 2.62
CA ALA A 268 7.65 -15.48 3.38
C ALA A 268 8.79 -14.49 3.69
N SER A 269 9.98 -15.01 4.00
CA SER A 269 11.18 -14.19 4.19
C SER A 269 11.60 -13.47 2.91
N ALA A 270 11.68 -14.19 1.80
CA ALA A 270 12.07 -13.62 0.51
C ALA A 270 11.07 -12.57 0.03
N VAL A 271 9.77 -12.79 0.23
CA VAL A 271 8.70 -11.84 -0.11
C VAL A 271 8.78 -10.59 0.76
N ALA A 272 9.01 -10.74 2.06
CA ALA A 272 9.25 -9.58 2.92
C ALA A 272 10.49 -8.78 2.46
N GLU A 273 11.53 -9.47 1.99
CA GLU A 273 12.71 -8.83 1.40
C GLU A 273 12.38 -8.13 0.08
N THR A 274 11.58 -8.71 -0.83
CA THR A 274 11.20 -8.01 -2.06
C THR A 274 10.44 -6.71 -1.76
N MET A 275 9.57 -6.75 -0.76
CA MET A 275 8.84 -5.57 -0.31
C MET A 275 9.76 -4.52 0.32
N ARG A 276 10.68 -4.91 1.21
CA ARG A 276 11.68 -3.99 1.79
C ARG A 276 12.55 -3.36 0.70
N PHE A 277 12.98 -4.17 -0.27
CA PHE A 277 13.91 -3.75 -1.31
C PHE A 277 13.27 -2.71 -2.24
N GLU A 278 11.99 -2.88 -2.57
CA GLU A 278 11.23 -1.96 -3.40
C GLU A 278 9.83 -1.70 -2.81
N PRO A 279 9.71 -0.75 -1.86
CA PRO A 279 8.43 -0.42 -1.25
C PRO A 279 7.57 0.39 -2.23
N SER A 280 6.35 -0.06 -2.52
CA SER A 280 5.44 0.66 -3.40
C SER A 280 4.97 1.99 -2.81
N ILE A 281 4.90 2.11 -1.48
CA ILE A 281 4.58 3.37 -0.78
C ILE A 281 5.85 3.90 -0.12
N PRO A 282 6.55 4.86 -0.76
CA PRO A 282 7.87 5.28 -0.29
C PRO A 282 7.81 6.34 0.82
N LEU A 283 6.70 7.06 0.94
CA LEU A 283 6.50 8.19 1.85
C LEU A 283 5.12 8.09 2.48
N ILE A 284 5.03 8.36 3.78
CA ILE A 284 3.75 8.49 4.49
C ILE A 284 3.67 9.92 5.06
N PRO A 285 2.76 10.77 4.58
CA PRO A 285 2.64 12.12 5.07
C PRO A 285 1.89 12.18 6.41
N ARG A 286 2.31 13.11 7.26
CA ARG A 286 1.76 13.42 8.57
C ARG A 286 1.75 14.93 8.79
N THR A 287 0.94 15.38 9.73
CA THR A 287 0.87 16.78 10.19
C THR A 287 1.21 16.84 11.67
N ALA A 288 2.20 17.66 12.03
CA ALA A 288 2.53 17.92 13.43
C ALA A 288 1.44 18.80 14.06
N ILE A 289 0.77 18.32 15.10
CA ILE A 289 -0.26 19.09 15.82
C ILE A 289 0.31 19.87 17.02
N THR A 290 1.53 19.52 17.44
CA THR A 290 2.32 20.28 18.42
C THR A 290 3.77 20.36 17.95
N PRO A 291 4.60 21.29 18.45
CA PRO A 291 6.01 21.33 18.08
C PRO A 291 6.74 20.04 18.47
N ILE A 292 7.57 19.51 17.55
CA ILE A 292 8.36 18.30 17.76
C ILE A 292 9.84 18.66 17.58
N GLU A 293 10.64 18.46 18.63
CA GLU A 293 12.09 18.54 18.54
C GLU A 293 12.67 17.20 18.10
N LEU A 294 13.47 17.20 17.02
CA LEU A 294 14.13 16.02 16.48
C LEU A 294 15.51 16.40 15.93
N HIS A 295 16.56 15.77 16.46
CA HIS A 295 17.96 16.04 16.08
C HIS A 295 18.34 17.54 16.13
N GLY A 296 17.87 18.27 17.15
CA GLY A 296 18.11 19.72 17.31
C GLY A 296 17.37 20.61 16.30
N THR A 297 16.44 20.04 15.51
CA THR A 297 15.51 20.76 14.65
C THR A 297 14.13 20.78 15.29
N ILE A 298 13.51 21.96 15.36
CA ILE A 298 12.11 22.08 15.77
C ILE A 298 11.24 22.01 14.53
N ILE A 299 10.34 21.01 14.49
CA ILE A 299 9.24 20.91 13.53
C ILE A 299 8.06 21.66 14.14
N PRO A 300 7.62 22.79 13.56
CA PRO A 300 6.49 23.56 14.11
C PRO A 300 5.16 22.80 14.01
N ALA A 301 4.23 23.13 14.90
CA ALA A 301 2.83 22.72 14.73
C ALA A 301 2.26 23.25 13.39
N GLY A 302 1.37 22.49 12.77
CA GLY A 302 0.83 22.72 11.43
C GLY A 302 1.75 22.29 10.29
N SER A 303 2.99 21.88 10.57
CA SER A 303 3.94 21.49 9.52
C SER A 303 3.71 20.07 9.02
N MET A 304 3.86 19.87 7.71
CA MET A 304 3.90 18.55 7.11
C MET A 304 5.23 17.85 7.40
N VAL A 305 5.13 16.57 7.76
CA VAL A 305 6.24 15.66 8.00
C VAL A 305 6.08 14.45 7.10
N LEU A 306 7.11 14.12 6.34
CA LEU A 306 7.14 12.96 5.44
C LEU A 306 7.95 11.85 6.09
N LEU A 307 7.27 10.77 6.51
CA LEU A 307 7.92 9.57 7.01
C LEU A 307 8.43 8.75 5.82
N CYS A 308 9.75 8.72 5.60
CA CYS A 308 10.33 8.09 4.41
C CYS A 308 10.54 6.58 4.61
N ILE A 309 9.56 5.79 4.19
CA ILE A 309 9.57 4.33 4.24
C ILE A 309 10.69 3.76 3.37
N ALA A 310 10.90 4.32 2.17
CA ALA A 310 11.96 3.89 1.27
C ALA A 310 13.35 4.05 1.90
N SER A 311 13.60 5.19 2.56
CA SER A 311 14.85 5.43 3.27
C SER A 311 14.99 4.53 4.50
N ALA A 312 13.92 4.38 5.30
CA ALA A 312 13.91 3.47 6.45
C ALA A 312 14.23 2.02 6.04
N CYS A 313 13.73 1.57 4.89
CA CYS A 313 14.02 0.23 4.37
C CYS A 313 15.47 0.07 3.90
N ARG A 314 16.21 1.16 3.66
CA ARG A 314 17.63 1.17 3.25
C ARG A 314 18.57 1.71 4.33
N ASP A 315 18.09 1.94 5.55
CA ASP A 315 18.90 2.50 6.63
C ASP A 315 19.94 1.47 7.13
N ALA A 316 21.22 1.73 6.85
CA ALA A 316 22.33 0.86 7.24
C ALA A 316 22.50 0.69 8.76
N SER A 317 21.94 1.59 9.57
CA SER A 317 21.96 1.45 11.03
C SER A 317 20.96 0.41 11.54
N ALA A 318 19.95 0.06 10.74
CA ALA A 318 18.94 -0.95 11.07
C ALA A 318 19.12 -2.23 10.24
N TRP A 319 19.49 -2.10 8.96
CA TRP A 319 19.66 -3.20 8.04
C TRP A 319 21.13 -3.36 7.64
N PRO A 320 21.83 -4.42 8.07
CA PRO A 320 23.17 -4.72 7.57
C PRO A 320 23.14 -4.93 6.05
N SER A 321 24.07 -4.28 5.33
CA SER A 321 24.15 -4.30 3.87
C SER A 321 22.77 -4.06 3.21
N PRO A 322 22.16 -2.89 3.42
CA PRO A 322 20.77 -2.63 3.07
C PRO A 322 20.51 -2.71 1.56
N ASP A 323 21.53 -2.44 0.75
CA ASP A 323 21.48 -2.41 -0.72
C ASP A 323 21.60 -3.79 -1.36
N LEU A 324 21.99 -4.81 -0.59
CA LEU A 324 22.08 -6.19 -1.06
C LEU A 324 20.76 -6.92 -0.83
N PHE A 325 20.25 -7.59 -1.87
CA PHE A 325 19.08 -8.46 -1.75
C PHE A 325 19.48 -9.75 -1.03
N ASP A 326 18.87 -10.01 0.12
CA ASP A 326 19.06 -11.21 0.93
C ASP A 326 17.71 -11.91 1.18
N PRO A 327 17.39 -13.02 0.49
CA PRO A 327 16.11 -13.70 0.63
C PRO A 327 15.91 -14.31 2.03
N GLU A 328 16.97 -14.55 2.79
CA GLU A 328 16.90 -15.09 4.14
C GLU A 328 16.83 -14.00 5.22
N ARG A 329 16.82 -12.72 4.85
CA ARG A 329 16.94 -11.60 5.80
C ARG A 329 15.96 -11.71 6.96
N PHE A 330 14.71 -12.07 6.69
CA PHE A 330 13.62 -12.14 7.67
C PHE A 330 13.50 -13.49 8.40
N THR A 331 14.41 -14.43 8.15
CA THR A 331 14.57 -15.64 8.99
C THR A 331 15.31 -15.34 10.30
N ARG A 332 15.91 -14.15 10.39
CA ARG A 332 16.70 -13.67 11.53
C ARG A 332 15.88 -12.66 12.33
N GLY A 333 16.33 -12.31 13.54
CA GLY A 333 15.75 -11.19 14.27
C GLY A 333 16.00 -9.88 13.51
N THR A 334 15.00 -9.37 12.80
CA THR A 334 15.10 -8.14 12.00
C THR A 334 14.35 -6.98 12.62
N PRO A 335 14.69 -5.74 12.22
CA PRO A 335 13.81 -4.60 12.44
C PRO A 335 12.41 -4.83 11.83
N ARG A 336 11.46 -3.99 12.24
CA ARG A 336 10.12 -3.97 11.64
C ARG A 336 10.20 -3.63 10.16
N LEU A 337 9.46 -4.38 9.33
CA LEU A 337 9.21 -4.01 7.93
C LEU A 337 8.29 -2.79 7.89
N MET A 338 8.84 -1.64 7.50
CA MET A 338 8.12 -0.36 7.55
C MET A 338 7.15 -0.13 6.40
N ASN A 339 7.11 -1.01 5.38
CA ASN A 339 6.14 -0.95 4.26
C ASN A 339 4.68 -0.84 4.68
N PHE A 340 4.36 -1.37 5.86
CA PHE A 340 3.00 -1.37 6.42
C PHE A 340 2.80 -0.31 7.51
N GLY A 341 3.74 0.62 7.66
CA GLY A 341 3.76 1.61 8.73
C GLY A 341 4.00 1.02 10.12
N ALA A 342 3.62 1.77 11.15
CA ALA A 342 3.62 1.35 12.55
C ALA A 342 2.57 2.14 13.34
N GLY A 343 2.36 1.75 14.61
CA GLY A 343 1.44 2.45 15.51
C GLY A 343 -0.03 2.20 15.21
N ALA A 344 -0.88 3.17 15.57
CA ALA A 344 -2.32 3.08 15.44
C ALA A 344 -2.76 2.82 13.99
N HIS A 345 -2.03 3.39 13.03
CA HIS A 345 -2.32 3.32 11.60
C HIS A 345 -1.60 2.17 10.87
N TYR A 346 -1.09 1.17 11.59
CA TYR A 346 -0.49 -0.01 10.96
C TYR A 346 -1.46 -0.66 9.96
N CYS A 347 -0.97 -1.02 8.76
CA CYS A 347 -1.81 -1.48 7.66
C CYS A 347 -2.69 -2.68 8.07
N LEU A 348 -4.01 -2.51 7.97
CA LEU A 348 -4.99 -3.56 8.24
C LEU A 348 -4.85 -4.74 7.27
N GLY A 349 -4.63 -4.43 5.99
CA GLY A 349 -4.53 -5.40 4.89
C GLY A 349 -3.20 -6.14 4.80
N THR A 350 -2.30 -6.01 5.78
CA THR A 350 -0.93 -6.58 5.72
C THR A 350 -0.92 -8.06 5.33
N SER A 351 -1.76 -8.87 5.96
CA SER A 351 -1.80 -10.32 5.72
C SER A 351 -2.26 -10.63 4.30
N LEU A 352 -3.29 -9.95 3.79
CA LEU A 352 -3.79 -10.16 2.43
C LEU A 352 -2.76 -9.75 1.39
N ALA A 353 -2.13 -8.58 1.57
CA ALA A 353 -1.07 -8.10 0.68
C ALA A 353 0.10 -9.09 0.62
N LYS A 354 0.54 -9.63 1.76
CA LYS A 354 1.59 -10.65 1.80
C LYS A 354 1.20 -11.93 1.06
N VAL A 355 -0.03 -12.44 1.26
CA VAL A 355 -0.51 -13.62 0.52
C VAL A 355 -0.51 -13.37 -0.98
N ALA A 356 -1.03 -12.24 -1.44
CA ALA A 356 -1.07 -11.90 -2.86
C ALA A 356 0.34 -11.86 -3.48
N VAL A 357 1.28 -11.19 -2.82
CA VAL A 357 2.67 -11.11 -3.28
C VAL A 357 3.36 -12.47 -3.22
N GLU A 358 3.16 -13.24 -2.15
CA GLU A 358 3.70 -14.60 -2.01
C GLU A 358 3.29 -15.51 -3.17
N GLU A 359 2.01 -15.52 -3.54
CA GLU A 359 1.54 -16.36 -4.64
C GLU A 359 2.03 -15.89 -6.01
N CYS A 360 2.13 -14.58 -6.24
CA CYS A 360 2.75 -14.01 -7.44
C CYS A 360 4.24 -14.38 -7.57
N VAL A 361 5.01 -14.23 -6.51
CA VAL A 361 6.43 -14.61 -6.47
C VAL A 361 6.58 -16.11 -6.68
N ARG A 362 5.78 -16.93 -5.98
CA ARG A 362 5.75 -18.38 -6.15
C ARG A 362 5.50 -18.79 -7.59
N ALA A 363 4.49 -18.18 -8.25
CA ALA A 363 4.15 -18.48 -9.64
C ALA A 363 5.30 -18.15 -10.60
N VAL A 364 5.95 -16.99 -10.44
CA VAL A 364 7.11 -16.61 -11.28
C VAL A 364 8.29 -17.57 -11.08
N LEU A 365 8.58 -17.98 -9.84
CA LEU A 365 9.65 -18.93 -9.54
C LEU A 365 9.35 -20.35 -10.06
N ALA A 366 8.06 -20.74 -10.08
CA ALA A 366 7.60 -22.03 -10.56
C ALA A 366 7.51 -22.13 -12.09
N ALA A 367 7.50 -21.00 -12.82
CA ALA A 367 7.43 -20.98 -14.27
C ALA A 367 8.57 -21.79 -14.92
N GLN A 368 8.21 -22.65 -15.88
CA GLN A 368 9.13 -23.47 -16.68
C GLN A 368 8.76 -23.38 -18.17
N PRO A 369 9.69 -22.99 -19.05
CA PRO A 369 11.05 -22.52 -18.72
C PRO A 369 11.05 -21.21 -17.90
N PRO A 370 12.16 -20.87 -17.22
CA PRO A 370 12.28 -19.64 -16.44
C PRO A 370 11.87 -18.39 -17.24
N LEU A 371 11.14 -17.47 -16.62
CA LEU A 371 10.89 -16.15 -17.20
C LEU A 371 12.07 -15.20 -16.95
N ARG A 372 12.43 -14.40 -17.97
CA ARG A 372 13.39 -13.29 -17.89
C ARG A 372 12.79 -12.00 -18.42
N LEU A 373 13.25 -10.87 -17.90
CA LEU A 373 12.92 -9.55 -18.44
C LEU A 373 13.49 -9.41 -19.86
N THR A 374 12.74 -8.77 -20.75
CA THR A 374 13.19 -8.48 -22.12
C THR A 374 13.84 -7.10 -22.27
N GLU A 375 13.66 -6.23 -21.28
CA GLU A 375 14.27 -4.90 -21.18
C GLU A 375 15.22 -4.81 -19.99
N ASP A 376 16.18 -3.87 -20.04
CA ASP A 376 17.04 -3.58 -18.90
C ASP A 376 16.18 -3.01 -17.76
N PRO A 377 16.27 -3.56 -16.52
CA PRO A 377 15.57 -3.01 -15.36
C PRO A 377 15.76 -1.49 -15.14
N ALA A 378 16.88 -0.92 -15.58
CA ALA A 378 17.15 0.51 -15.49
C ALA A 378 16.29 1.37 -16.44
N ASP A 379 15.81 0.79 -17.55
CA ASP A 379 15.01 1.48 -18.57
C ASP A 379 13.50 1.38 -18.32
N ILE A 380 13.09 0.57 -17.34
CA ILE A 380 11.68 0.39 -16.98
C ILE A 380 11.12 1.70 -16.45
N ALA A 381 10.13 2.25 -17.14
CA ALA A 381 9.39 3.41 -16.70
C ALA A 381 8.60 3.10 -15.41
N TRP A 382 8.41 4.11 -14.58
CA TRP A 382 7.71 4.00 -13.29
C TRP A 382 6.46 4.88 -13.30
N ARG A 383 5.37 4.36 -12.74
CA ARG A 383 4.10 5.06 -12.53
C ARG A 383 4.01 5.58 -11.10
N ARG A 384 3.24 6.66 -10.93
CA ARG A 384 2.86 7.22 -9.62
C ARG A 384 1.37 7.00 -9.37
N ILE A 385 1.02 5.96 -8.62
CA ILE A 385 -0.35 5.65 -8.20
C ILE A 385 -0.32 5.42 -6.68
N LEU A 386 -0.66 6.46 -5.91
CA LEU A 386 -0.47 6.61 -4.45
C LEU A 386 1.00 6.48 -3.96
N GLY A 387 1.84 5.75 -4.67
CA GLY A 387 3.28 5.62 -4.48
C GLY A 387 4.01 5.37 -5.80
N ARG A 388 4.67 4.22 -5.96
CA ARG A 388 5.62 3.93 -7.05
C ARG A 388 5.50 2.47 -7.48
N SER A 389 5.38 2.23 -8.79
CA SER A 389 5.30 0.89 -9.38
C SER A 389 5.83 0.86 -10.83
N PRO A 390 6.44 -0.23 -11.30
CA PRO A 390 6.76 -0.40 -12.72
C PRO A 390 5.55 -0.15 -13.63
N ALA A 391 5.77 0.55 -14.74
CA ALA A 391 4.76 0.77 -15.77
C ALA A 391 4.39 -0.51 -16.50
N ARG A 392 5.39 -1.34 -16.76
CA ARG A 392 5.30 -2.65 -17.38
C ARG A 392 6.47 -3.53 -16.90
N LEU A 393 6.32 -4.83 -17.06
CA LEU A 393 7.37 -5.83 -16.87
C LEU A 393 7.29 -6.81 -18.02
N LEU A 394 7.93 -6.46 -19.14
CA LEU A 394 7.97 -7.31 -20.31
C LEU A 394 8.87 -8.53 -20.06
N VAL A 395 8.30 -9.72 -20.19
CA VAL A 395 9.00 -10.99 -19.95
C VAL A 395 8.86 -11.93 -21.13
N GLN A 396 9.81 -12.87 -21.22
CA GLN A 396 9.74 -14.02 -22.12
C GLN A 396 10.26 -15.27 -21.40
N ALA A 397 9.79 -16.43 -21.84
CA ALA A 397 10.35 -17.72 -21.47
C ALA A 397 11.80 -17.83 -21.98
N ASP A 398 12.72 -18.32 -21.14
CA ASP A 398 14.08 -18.63 -21.56
C ASP A 398 14.04 -19.86 -22.49
N SER A 399 14.76 -19.78 -23.61
CA SER A 399 14.74 -20.83 -24.65
C SER A 399 15.62 -22.03 -24.33
#